data_AF-A0A2J6SQ34-F1
#
_entry.id   AF-A0A2J6SQ34-F1
#
_cell.length_a   1.000
_cell.length_b   1.000
_cell.length_c   1.000
_cell.angle_alpha   90.00
_cell.angle_beta   90.00
_cell.angle_gamma   90.00
#
_symmetry.space_group_name_H-M   'P 1'
#
loop_
_entity.id
_entity.type
_entity.pdbx_description
1 polymer ?
#
loop_
_entity_poly.entity_id
_entity_poly.type
_entity_poly.pdbx_seq_one_letter_code
_entity_poly.pdbx_strand_id
1 'polypeptide(L)'
;MYTSVLCGSLSCLVKAAKNHRDIAETLSKSIARISEKVTRSSKLILVFKTPRVRQKLADIYALMFQFYHNAMQWYLQSKLTKAFCAFDENLKKGFDDTTNELEDNIRELYYEAAIGTHARLAMVMGDVASLKGERRRQRPNYPAQDTAAGQRMLILMAESWRDNKSPIQARLEFAQPGLPTTVSASRIQGLTAAGITRAQARAHGPALEPFIVGDEGPAQFGAGRFWVAEDEVLPKLRAWMVEDAAPRTLWVESPRDAAGTTSARAAALAVVAAAWQAEAPLISHFCQRPQRDEVRAGMSIEQVGLVGVVYSLLSQLLQFSGAEDQLDISEESLVALDGGKASWGASLKALRALLDRTPVLMYCVIDGLNDLEWEDGGDWCRQFLDVLLARQRQAGTVFNLLLTTAGQSRVLASSIDLKNRHLATKGARELARVGRRIELSSKRG
;
A
#
# COMPACT_ATOMS: atom_id res chain seq x y z
N MET A 1 -15.39 -7.38 -32.75
CA MET A 1 -16.21 -8.28 -33.61
C MET A 1 -17.44 -8.85 -32.91
N TYR A 2 -17.53 -8.87 -31.57
CA TYR A 2 -18.71 -9.35 -30.82
C TYR A 2 -19.88 -8.35 -30.69
N THR A 3 -19.65 -7.06 -30.93
CA THR A 3 -20.65 -5.99 -30.70
C THR A 3 -21.74 -5.93 -31.75
N SER A 4 -21.44 -6.25 -33.02
CA SER A 4 -22.41 -6.14 -34.13
C SER A 4 -23.46 -7.24 -34.12
N VAL A 5 -23.06 -8.49 -33.83
CA VAL A 5 -23.98 -9.64 -33.69
C VAL A 5 -24.89 -9.43 -32.49
N LEU A 6 -24.33 -8.97 -31.38
CA LEU A 6 -25.01 -8.73 -30.13
C LEU A 6 -26.00 -7.55 -30.25
N CYS A 7 -25.61 -6.42 -30.85
CA CYS A 7 -26.53 -5.32 -31.17
C CYS A 7 -27.65 -5.71 -32.13
N GLY A 8 -27.35 -6.58 -33.11
CA GLY A 8 -28.34 -7.12 -34.04
C GLY A 8 -29.39 -7.98 -33.34
N SER A 9 -28.95 -8.94 -32.52
CA SER A 9 -29.86 -9.80 -31.74
C SER A 9 -30.70 -9.02 -30.73
N LEU A 10 -30.11 -8.01 -30.10
CA LEU A 10 -30.77 -7.11 -29.15
C LEU A 10 -31.84 -6.22 -29.79
N SER A 11 -31.53 -5.66 -30.97
CA SER A 11 -32.50 -4.87 -31.72
C SER A 11 -33.70 -5.71 -32.15
N CYS A 12 -33.48 -6.98 -32.51
CA CYS A 12 -34.55 -7.93 -32.79
C CYS A 12 -35.40 -8.20 -31.54
N LEU A 13 -34.77 -8.42 -30.39
CA LEU A 13 -35.43 -8.74 -29.12
C LEU A 13 -36.29 -7.57 -28.60
N VAL A 14 -35.77 -6.34 -28.66
CA VAL A 14 -36.50 -5.12 -28.27
C VAL A 14 -37.66 -4.81 -29.24
N LYS A 15 -37.45 -4.98 -30.56
CA LYS A 15 -38.52 -4.80 -31.55
C LYS A 15 -39.63 -5.84 -31.39
N ALA A 16 -39.30 -7.07 -31.02
CA ALA A 16 -40.26 -8.14 -30.80
C ALA A 16 -41.05 -7.97 -29.49
N ALA A 17 -40.44 -7.38 -28.45
CA ALA A 17 -41.11 -7.07 -27.19
C ALA A 17 -42.12 -5.90 -27.28
N LYS A 18 -42.18 -5.18 -28.41
CA LYS A 18 -43.03 -4.00 -28.64
C LYS A 18 -44.53 -4.23 -28.39
N ASN A 19 -45.01 -5.49 -28.43
CA ASN A 19 -46.39 -5.84 -28.09
C ASN A 19 -46.69 -5.77 -26.57
N HIS A 20 -45.66 -5.65 -25.71
CA HIS A 20 -45.77 -5.52 -24.26
C HIS A 20 -44.79 -4.45 -23.75
N ARG A 21 -45.31 -3.23 -23.59
CA ARG A 21 -44.52 -2.01 -23.31
C ARG A 21 -43.62 -2.14 -22.08
N ASP A 22 -44.14 -2.69 -20.97
CA ASP A 22 -43.41 -2.77 -19.70
C ASP A 22 -42.28 -3.81 -19.73
N ILE A 23 -42.48 -4.90 -20.47
CA ILE A 23 -41.49 -5.97 -20.68
C ILE A 23 -40.35 -5.46 -21.56
N ALA A 24 -40.69 -4.79 -22.66
CA ALA A 24 -39.70 -4.18 -23.56
C ALA A 24 -38.84 -3.13 -22.83
N GLU A 25 -39.48 -2.33 -21.96
CA GLU A 25 -38.80 -1.30 -21.16
C GLU A 25 -37.86 -1.91 -20.12
N THR A 26 -38.31 -2.90 -19.34
CA THR A 26 -37.50 -3.56 -18.30
C THR A 26 -36.31 -4.30 -18.90
N LEU A 27 -36.53 -4.98 -20.03
CA LEU A 27 -35.51 -5.70 -20.76
C LEU A 27 -34.47 -4.75 -21.36
N SER A 28 -34.91 -3.65 -21.98
CA SER A 28 -34.02 -2.62 -22.52
C SER A 28 -33.18 -1.94 -21.42
N LYS A 29 -33.76 -1.64 -20.25
CA LYS A 29 -33.06 -1.05 -19.10
C LYS A 29 -31.99 -1.99 -18.54
N SER A 30 -32.34 -3.26 -18.34
CA SER A 30 -31.42 -4.28 -17.78
C SER A 30 -30.24 -4.52 -18.72
N ILE A 31 -30.52 -4.63 -20.02
CA ILE A 31 -29.50 -4.74 -21.07
C ILE A 31 -28.57 -3.54 -21.11
N ALA A 32 -29.11 -2.32 -21.04
CA ALA A 32 -28.30 -1.11 -21.08
C ALA A 32 -27.37 -1.04 -19.86
N ARG A 33 -27.91 -1.35 -18.67
CA ARG A 33 -27.17 -1.42 -17.40
C ARG A 33 -26.05 -2.47 -17.45
N ILE A 34 -26.34 -3.68 -17.94
CA ILE A 34 -25.34 -4.76 -18.11
C ILE A 34 -24.26 -4.34 -19.11
N SER A 35 -24.64 -3.81 -20.27
CA SER A 35 -23.72 -3.43 -21.35
C SER A 35 -22.79 -2.28 -20.94
N GLU A 36 -23.31 -1.27 -20.24
CA GLU A 36 -22.53 -0.17 -19.68
C GLU A 36 -21.49 -0.69 -18.67
N LYS A 37 -21.92 -1.57 -17.77
CA LYS A 37 -21.08 -2.18 -16.74
C LYS A 37 -19.97 -3.08 -17.30
N VAL A 38 -20.28 -3.92 -18.28
CA VAL A 38 -19.30 -4.75 -18.99
C VAL A 38 -18.31 -3.87 -19.78
N THR A 39 -18.79 -2.81 -20.44
CA THR A 39 -17.92 -1.86 -21.17
C THR A 39 -16.96 -1.14 -20.23
N ARG A 40 -17.46 -0.68 -19.07
CA ARG A 40 -16.63 -0.05 -18.03
C ARG A 40 -15.58 -1.01 -17.48
N SER A 41 -15.96 -2.27 -17.24
CA SER A 41 -15.07 -3.34 -16.76
C SER A 41 -14.03 -3.74 -17.81
N SER A 42 -14.38 -3.73 -19.09
CA SER A 42 -13.48 -4.08 -20.19
C SER A 42 -12.34 -3.06 -20.37
N LYS A 43 -12.56 -1.80 -19.99
CA LYS A 43 -11.49 -0.79 -19.94
C LYS A 43 -10.40 -1.15 -18.94
N LEU A 44 -10.69 -1.94 -17.90
CA LEU A 44 -9.67 -2.39 -16.93
C LEU A 44 -8.65 -3.35 -17.56
N ILE A 45 -9.01 -4.16 -18.56
CA ILE A 45 -8.05 -5.06 -19.25
C ILE A 45 -7.00 -4.30 -20.05
N LEU A 46 -7.36 -3.14 -20.61
CA LEU A 46 -6.42 -2.30 -21.34
C LEU A 46 -5.31 -1.77 -20.42
N VAL A 47 -5.62 -1.67 -19.11
CA VAL A 47 -4.71 -1.16 -18.07
C VAL A 47 -4.05 -2.32 -17.29
N PHE A 48 -4.75 -3.43 -17.04
CA PHE A 48 -4.32 -4.54 -16.20
C PHE A 48 -4.30 -5.86 -16.95
N LYS A 49 -3.09 -6.33 -17.27
CA LYS A 49 -2.86 -7.57 -18.05
C LYS A 49 -2.60 -8.79 -17.16
N THR A 50 -3.18 -8.87 -15.97
CA THR A 50 -2.99 -10.05 -15.11
C THR A 50 -3.89 -11.21 -15.55
N PRO A 51 -3.46 -12.48 -15.37
CA PRO A 51 -4.30 -13.64 -15.69
C PRO A 51 -5.62 -13.67 -14.90
N ARG A 52 -5.63 -13.20 -13.65
CA ARG A 52 -6.83 -13.15 -12.80
C ARG A 52 -7.85 -12.11 -13.27
N VAL A 53 -7.41 -10.89 -13.61
CA VAL A 53 -8.30 -9.85 -14.18
C VAL A 53 -8.87 -10.31 -15.52
N ARG A 54 -8.06 -11.01 -16.34
CA ARG A 54 -8.54 -11.63 -17.58
C ARG A 54 -9.57 -12.74 -17.34
N GLN A 55 -9.35 -13.61 -16.34
CA GLN A 55 -10.28 -14.67 -15.97
C GLN A 55 -11.61 -14.08 -15.47
N LYS A 56 -11.57 -13.13 -14.54
CA LYS A 56 -12.76 -12.46 -14.01
C LYS A 56 -13.54 -11.70 -15.09
N LEU A 57 -12.87 -11.08 -16.07
CA LEU A 57 -13.59 -10.50 -17.20
C LEU A 57 -14.20 -11.57 -18.11
N ALA A 58 -13.53 -12.71 -18.31
CA ALA A 58 -14.11 -13.84 -19.04
C ALA A 58 -15.38 -14.36 -18.34
N ASP A 59 -15.37 -14.45 -17.01
CA ASP A 59 -16.53 -14.83 -16.20
C ASP A 59 -17.67 -13.79 -16.34
N ILE A 60 -17.36 -12.49 -16.32
CA ILE A 60 -18.31 -11.39 -16.58
C ILE A 60 -18.92 -11.48 -18.00
N TYR A 61 -18.12 -11.81 -19.01
CA TYR A 61 -18.62 -12.02 -20.37
C TYR A 61 -19.48 -13.27 -20.46
N ALA A 62 -19.12 -14.35 -19.76
CA ALA A 62 -19.91 -15.58 -19.71
C ALA A 62 -21.31 -15.32 -19.11
N LEU A 63 -21.38 -14.58 -18.00
CA LEU A 63 -22.65 -14.16 -17.39
C LEU A 63 -23.50 -13.30 -18.34
N MET A 64 -22.88 -12.37 -19.08
CA MET A 64 -23.57 -11.56 -20.09
C MET A 64 -24.12 -12.42 -21.24
N PHE A 65 -23.37 -13.42 -21.73
CA PHE A 65 -23.85 -14.32 -22.78
C PHE A 65 -24.95 -15.25 -22.27
N GLN A 66 -24.84 -15.73 -21.04
CA GLN A 66 -25.87 -16.54 -20.39
C GLN A 66 -27.18 -15.76 -20.21
N PHE A 67 -27.08 -14.47 -19.83
CA PHE A 67 -28.22 -13.56 -19.78
C PHE A 67 -28.93 -13.45 -21.15
N TYR A 68 -28.19 -13.25 -22.24
CA TYR A 68 -28.79 -13.18 -23.58
C TYR A 68 -29.38 -14.51 -24.02
N HIS A 69 -28.74 -15.63 -23.69
CA HIS A 69 -29.26 -16.95 -23.98
C HIS A 69 -30.61 -17.19 -23.30
N ASN A 70 -30.72 -16.89 -22.00
CA ASN A 70 -31.95 -17.06 -21.23
C ASN A 70 -33.09 -16.18 -21.78
N ALA A 71 -32.79 -14.93 -22.16
CA ALA A 71 -33.76 -14.03 -22.77
C ALA A 71 -34.27 -14.55 -24.14
N MET A 72 -33.38 -15.12 -24.95
CA MET A 72 -33.74 -15.71 -26.25
C MET A 72 -34.50 -17.03 -26.10
N GLN A 73 -34.10 -17.89 -25.17
CA GLN A 73 -34.75 -19.17 -24.90
C GLN A 73 -36.19 -18.95 -24.41
N TRP A 74 -36.41 -17.97 -23.53
CA TRP A 74 -37.75 -17.56 -23.14
C TRP A 74 -38.59 -17.15 -24.36
N TYR A 75 -38.04 -16.31 -25.23
CA TYR A 75 -38.76 -15.83 -26.42
C TYR A 75 -39.17 -16.96 -27.37
N LEU A 76 -38.31 -17.97 -27.52
CA LEU A 76 -38.56 -19.12 -28.40
C LEU A 76 -39.56 -20.13 -27.82
N GLN A 77 -39.93 -20.03 -26.53
CA GLN A 77 -40.92 -20.91 -25.92
C GLN A 77 -42.35 -20.48 -26.29
N SER A 78 -42.94 -21.17 -27.25
CA SER A 78 -44.31 -20.96 -27.72
C SER A 78 -45.37 -21.49 -26.73
N LYS A 79 -46.09 -20.59 -26.05
CA LYS A 79 -47.53 -20.63 -25.68
C LYS A 79 -47.86 -19.43 -24.76
N LEU A 80 -48.01 -18.29 -25.42
CA LEU A 80 -48.12 -16.92 -24.88
C LEU A 80 -49.46 -16.63 -24.18
N THR A 81 -49.84 -17.37 -23.12
CA THR A 81 -50.96 -16.91 -22.27
C THR A 81 -50.86 -17.33 -20.82
N LYS A 82 -50.38 -18.55 -20.54
CA LYS A 82 -50.23 -19.03 -19.15
C LYS A 82 -48.87 -18.71 -18.52
N ALA A 83 -47.85 -18.46 -19.33
CA ALA A 83 -46.52 -18.12 -18.84
C ALA A 83 -46.40 -16.64 -18.39
N PHE A 84 -47.32 -15.75 -18.78
CA PHE A 84 -47.13 -14.30 -18.61
C PHE A 84 -47.22 -13.78 -17.17
N CYS A 85 -48.06 -14.36 -16.30
CA CYS A 85 -48.08 -13.98 -14.88
C CYS A 85 -46.86 -14.54 -14.13
N ALA A 86 -46.38 -15.73 -14.51
CA ALA A 86 -45.14 -16.30 -13.99
C ALA A 86 -43.89 -15.63 -14.60
N PHE A 87 -44.04 -14.92 -15.72
CA PHE A 87 -42.98 -14.25 -16.45
C PHE A 87 -42.57 -12.94 -15.79
N ASP A 88 -43.51 -12.15 -15.28
CA ASP A 88 -43.16 -10.89 -14.61
C ASP A 88 -42.28 -11.15 -13.37
N GLU A 89 -42.66 -12.09 -12.50
CA GLU A 89 -41.89 -12.33 -11.27
C GLU A 89 -40.62 -13.17 -11.49
N ASN A 90 -40.67 -14.29 -12.23
CA ASN A 90 -39.49 -15.17 -12.36
C ASN A 90 -38.43 -14.63 -13.31
N LEU A 91 -38.81 -13.92 -14.36
CA LEU A 91 -37.85 -13.30 -15.28
C LEU A 91 -37.23 -12.06 -14.65
N LYS A 92 -38.04 -11.22 -13.99
CA LYS A 92 -37.53 -10.05 -13.26
C LYS A 92 -36.61 -10.49 -12.14
N LYS A 93 -36.99 -11.53 -11.38
CA LYS A 93 -36.10 -12.16 -10.39
C LYS A 93 -34.82 -12.72 -11.03
N GLY A 94 -34.93 -13.46 -12.13
CA GLY A 94 -33.74 -13.97 -12.84
C GLY A 94 -32.84 -12.86 -13.41
N PHE A 95 -33.42 -11.73 -13.83
CA PHE A 95 -32.70 -10.55 -14.27
C PHE A 95 -32.05 -9.80 -13.10
N ASP A 96 -32.75 -9.66 -11.99
CA ASP A 96 -32.22 -9.06 -10.77
C ASP A 96 -31.10 -9.94 -10.20
N ASP A 97 -31.27 -11.26 -10.16
CA ASP A 97 -30.27 -12.24 -9.71
C ASP A 97 -29.02 -12.21 -10.62
N THR A 98 -29.19 -12.23 -11.94
CA THR A 98 -28.05 -12.12 -12.88
C THR A 98 -27.38 -10.75 -12.80
N THR A 99 -28.15 -9.68 -12.55
CA THR A 99 -27.60 -8.33 -12.37
C THR A 99 -26.85 -8.21 -11.04
N ASN A 100 -27.33 -8.85 -9.98
CA ASN A 100 -26.69 -8.91 -8.67
C ASN A 100 -25.42 -9.76 -8.71
N GLU A 101 -25.44 -10.93 -9.35
CA GLU A 101 -24.25 -11.77 -9.54
C GLU A 101 -23.21 -11.08 -10.44
N LEU A 102 -23.65 -10.37 -11.47
CA LEU A 102 -22.78 -9.51 -12.27
C LEU A 102 -22.23 -8.35 -11.44
N GLU A 103 -23.03 -7.76 -10.56
CA GLU A 103 -22.59 -6.70 -9.65
C GLU A 103 -21.59 -7.18 -8.60
N ASP A 104 -21.76 -8.38 -8.08
CA ASP A 104 -20.84 -9.01 -7.15
C ASP A 104 -19.56 -9.41 -7.87
N ASN A 105 -19.62 -9.98 -9.08
CA ASN A 105 -18.42 -10.26 -9.90
C ASN A 105 -17.71 -8.99 -10.36
N ILE A 106 -18.44 -7.90 -10.62
CA ILE A 106 -17.86 -6.60 -10.93
C ILE A 106 -17.28 -5.95 -9.68
N ARG A 107 -17.93 -6.08 -8.51
CA ARG A 107 -17.40 -5.62 -7.23
C ARG A 107 -16.16 -6.41 -6.86
N GLU A 108 -16.13 -7.72 -7.08
CA GLU A 108 -14.95 -8.56 -6.96
C GLU A 108 -13.89 -8.22 -7.99
N LEU A 109 -14.23 -7.96 -9.26
CA LEU A 109 -13.28 -7.46 -10.26
C LEU A 109 -12.70 -6.12 -9.82
N TYR A 110 -13.52 -5.22 -9.30
CA TYR A 110 -13.08 -3.95 -8.73
C TYR A 110 -12.32 -4.14 -7.43
N TYR A 111 -12.57 -5.19 -6.64
CA TYR A 111 -11.86 -5.51 -5.40
C TYR A 111 -10.49 -6.12 -5.72
N GLU A 112 -10.44 -7.10 -6.61
CA GLU A 112 -9.22 -7.68 -7.22
C GLU A 112 -8.42 -6.60 -7.98
N ALA A 113 -9.10 -5.66 -8.65
CA ALA A 113 -8.48 -4.49 -9.25
C ALA A 113 -8.25 -3.32 -8.27
N ALA A 114 -8.83 -3.29 -7.06
CA ALA A 114 -8.65 -2.20 -6.09
C ALA A 114 -7.54 -2.50 -5.09
N ILE A 115 -7.45 -3.74 -4.59
CA ILE A 115 -6.51 -4.13 -3.54
C ILE A 115 -5.05 -3.91 -3.97
N GLY A 116 -4.72 -4.03 -5.26
CA GLY A 116 -3.36 -3.78 -5.76
C GLY A 116 -3.19 -2.49 -6.56
N THR A 117 -4.29 -1.84 -6.99
CA THR A 117 -4.22 -1.02 -8.20
C THR A 117 -4.72 0.40 -8.07
N HIS A 118 -5.49 0.77 -7.05
CA HIS A 118 -5.72 2.19 -6.77
C HIS A 118 -4.43 2.85 -6.29
N ALA A 119 -3.68 2.13 -5.45
CA ALA A 119 -2.34 2.49 -5.05
C ALA A 119 -1.41 2.61 -6.25
N ARG A 120 -1.35 1.56 -7.10
CA ARG A 120 -0.53 1.57 -8.32
C ARG A 120 -0.98 2.63 -9.33
N LEU A 121 -2.27 2.95 -9.44
CA LEU A 121 -2.82 4.01 -10.30
C LEU A 121 -2.52 5.40 -9.77
N ALA A 122 -2.73 5.69 -8.49
CA ALA A 122 -2.39 6.98 -7.90
C ALA A 122 -0.86 7.21 -7.89
N MET A 123 -0.09 6.14 -7.71
CA MET A 123 1.36 6.11 -7.96
C MET A 123 1.71 6.42 -9.43
N VAL A 124 1.01 5.80 -10.41
CA VAL A 124 1.23 6.00 -11.86
C VAL A 124 0.74 7.35 -12.36
N MET A 125 -0.32 7.89 -11.77
CA MET A 125 -0.93 9.19 -12.14
C MET A 125 -0.30 10.36 -11.38
N GLY A 126 0.63 10.10 -10.45
CA GLY A 126 1.33 11.14 -9.70
C GLY A 126 0.47 11.93 -8.72
N ASP A 127 -0.69 11.40 -8.32
CA ASP A 127 -1.57 12.07 -7.36
C ASP A 127 -1.11 11.81 -5.92
N VAL A 128 0.04 12.39 -5.58
CA VAL A 128 0.67 12.29 -4.25
C VAL A 128 -0.26 12.77 -3.14
N ALA A 129 -1.17 13.70 -3.41
CA ALA A 129 -2.14 14.20 -2.44
C ALA A 129 -3.17 13.13 -2.08
N SER A 130 -3.72 12.44 -3.08
CA SER A 130 -4.60 11.28 -2.88
C SER A 130 -3.90 10.15 -2.11
N LEU A 131 -2.63 9.86 -2.46
CA LEU A 131 -1.80 8.88 -1.74
C LEU A 131 -1.65 9.21 -0.24
N LYS A 132 -1.33 10.47 0.07
CA LYS A 132 -1.20 10.95 1.45
C LYS A 132 -2.55 10.93 2.19
N GLY A 133 -3.64 11.27 1.49
CA GLY A 133 -5.00 11.26 2.03
C GLY A 133 -5.45 9.86 2.44
N GLU A 134 -5.22 8.85 1.61
CA GLU A 134 -5.62 7.47 1.90
C GLU A 134 -4.86 6.90 3.12
N ARG A 135 -3.54 7.16 3.22
CA ARG A 135 -2.77 6.79 4.42
C ARG A 135 -3.30 7.45 5.69
N ARG A 136 -3.61 8.75 5.62
CA ARG A 136 -4.22 9.49 6.74
C ARG A 136 -5.56 8.89 7.15
N ARG A 137 -6.32 8.33 6.20
CA ARG A 137 -7.60 7.65 6.44
C ARG A 137 -7.44 6.25 7.04
N GLN A 138 -6.40 5.51 6.68
CA GLN A 138 -6.17 4.16 7.20
C GLN A 138 -5.67 4.14 8.65
N ARG A 139 -4.79 5.07 9.03
CA ARG A 139 -4.15 5.12 10.36
C ARG A 139 -5.08 5.10 11.57
N PRO A 140 -6.24 5.77 11.55
CA PRO A 140 -7.23 5.67 12.63
C PRO A 140 -7.97 4.33 12.68
N ASN A 141 -7.92 3.51 11.64
CA ASN A 141 -8.79 2.35 11.49
C ASN A 141 -8.04 1.01 11.55
N TYR A 142 -6.75 1.01 11.84
CA TYR A 142 -6.00 -0.24 11.97
C TYR A 142 -6.52 -1.06 13.15
N PRO A 143 -6.81 -2.35 12.95
CA PRO A 143 -7.22 -3.23 14.04
C PRO A 143 -6.06 -3.46 15.01
N ALA A 144 -6.36 -3.58 16.31
CA ALA A 144 -5.34 -3.71 17.36
C ALA A 144 -4.44 -4.94 17.22
N GLN A 145 -4.90 -5.97 16.49
CA GLN A 145 -4.14 -7.17 16.15
C GLN A 145 -4.47 -7.58 14.72
N ASP A 146 -3.46 -7.58 13.85
CA ASP A 146 -3.58 -8.03 12.46
C ASP A 146 -2.42 -8.95 12.12
N THR A 147 -2.52 -10.20 12.54
CA THR A 147 -1.46 -11.21 12.38
C THR A 147 -1.30 -11.72 10.94
N ALA A 148 -2.04 -11.14 9.98
CA ALA A 148 -2.03 -11.52 8.59
C ALA A 148 -1.53 -10.39 7.67
N ALA A 149 -1.19 -9.21 8.21
CA ALA A 149 -0.78 -8.07 7.41
C ALA A 149 0.50 -8.39 6.62
N GLY A 150 1.49 -9.01 7.24
CA GLY A 150 2.74 -9.44 6.62
C GLY A 150 2.52 -10.46 5.49
N GLN A 151 1.62 -11.41 5.67
CA GLN A 151 1.24 -12.38 4.64
C GLN A 151 0.54 -11.68 3.46
N ARG A 152 -0.35 -10.72 3.71
CA ARG A 152 -0.98 -9.93 2.63
C ARG A 152 0.07 -9.11 1.88
N MET A 153 0.97 -8.42 2.59
CA MET A 153 2.09 -7.69 2.01
C MET A 153 2.95 -8.59 1.10
N LEU A 154 3.27 -9.80 1.58
CA LEU A 154 4.05 -10.78 0.83
C LEU A 154 3.36 -11.19 -0.48
N ILE A 155 2.06 -11.50 -0.43
CA ILE A 155 1.27 -11.90 -1.60
C ILE A 155 1.28 -10.77 -2.64
N LEU A 156 0.97 -9.55 -2.21
CA LEU A 156 0.90 -8.36 -3.06
C LEU A 156 2.26 -8.04 -3.69
N MET A 157 3.33 -8.12 -2.90
CA MET A 157 4.69 -7.93 -3.40
C MET A 157 5.08 -9.03 -4.40
N ALA A 158 4.76 -10.30 -4.11
CA ALA A 158 5.09 -11.42 -4.99
C ALA A 158 4.30 -11.39 -6.32
N GLU A 159 3.07 -10.91 -6.31
CA GLU A 159 2.26 -10.70 -7.51
C GLU A 159 2.82 -9.55 -8.36
N SER A 160 3.20 -8.43 -7.73
CA SER A 160 3.87 -7.31 -8.43
C SER A 160 5.15 -7.72 -9.15
N TRP A 161 5.84 -8.73 -8.62
CA TRP A 161 7.10 -9.22 -9.16
C TRP A 161 6.93 -10.26 -10.27
N ARG A 162 5.90 -11.12 -10.16
CA ARG A 162 5.60 -12.15 -11.16
C ARG A 162 5.23 -11.54 -12.50
N ASP A 163 4.49 -10.44 -12.50
CA ASP A 163 4.12 -9.71 -13.71
C ASP A 163 5.33 -9.11 -14.46
N ASN A 164 6.50 -9.03 -13.82
CA ASN A 164 7.72 -8.44 -14.39
C ASN A 164 8.78 -9.47 -14.81
N LYS A 165 8.52 -10.78 -14.65
CA LYS A 165 9.37 -11.84 -15.22
C LYS A 165 8.79 -12.30 -16.57
N SER A 166 9.60 -12.25 -17.62
CA SER A 166 9.32 -12.96 -18.89
C SER A 166 9.03 -14.46 -18.63
N PRO A 167 8.23 -15.15 -19.47
CA PRO A 167 7.54 -16.40 -19.11
C PRO A 167 8.42 -17.63 -18.83
N ILE A 168 9.75 -17.56 -18.92
CA ILE A 168 10.59 -18.76 -19.05
C ILE A 168 11.03 -19.40 -17.71
N GLN A 169 10.75 -18.81 -16.54
CA GLN A 169 11.32 -19.32 -15.27
C GLN A 169 10.35 -19.54 -14.10
N ALA A 170 9.03 -19.54 -14.31
CA ALA A 170 8.06 -19.73 -13.23
C ALA A 170 7.69 -21.20 -13.00
N ARG A 171 8.66 -22.03 -12.62
CA ARG A 171 8.43 -23.27 -11.88
C ARG A 171 9.60 -23.50 -10.96
N LEU A 172 9.44 -23.15 -9.68
CA LEU A 172 10.02 -23.83 -8.52
C LEU A 172 9.45 -23.19 -7.24
N GLU A 173 8.83 -24.06 -6.45
CA GLU A 173 8.74 -24.08 -4.98
C GLU A 173 7.88 -23.02 -4.26
N PHE A 174 6.71 -23.49 -3.80
CA PHE A 174 6.11 -23.05 -2.54
C PHE A 174 5.75 -24.29 -1.72
N ALA A 175 6.46 -24.51 -0.61
CA ALA A 175 6.05 -25.38 0.48
C ALA A 175 5.52 -24.49 1.61
N GLN A 176 4.30 -24.76 2.07
CA GLN A 176 3.70 -24.11 3.24
C GLN A 176 4.14 -24.83 4.54
N PRO A 177 4.39 -24.09 5.63
CA PRO A 177 4.20 -24.61 6.98
C PRO A 177 3.06 -23.87 7.71
N GLY A 178 2.45 -24.58 8.66
CA GLY A 178 1.15 -24.29 9.25
C GLY A 178 1.12 -23.28 10.40
N LEU A 179 -0.11 -22.98 10.81
CA LEU A 179 -0.49 -22.04 11.86
C LEU A 179 0.11 -22.36 13.24
N PRO A 180 0.42 -21.32 14.04
CA PRO A 180 0.38 -21.45 15.48
C PRO A 180 -0.56 -20.48 16.22
N THR A 181 -0.79 -20.92 17.45
CA THR A 181 -1.81 -20.66 18.46
C THR A 181 -1.79 -19.27 19.11
N THR A 182 -2.96 -18.89 19.61
CA THR A 182 -3.28 -17.72 20.44
C THR A 182 -2.46 -17.61 21.73
N VAL A 183 -1.99 -16.40 22.05
CA VAL A 183 -1.42 -16.05 23.37
C VAL A 183 -2.23 -14.88 23.96
N SER A 184 -2.57 -15.03 25.24
CA SER A 184 -3.43 -14.13 26.03
C SER A 184 -2.78 -12.75 26.27
N ALA A 185 -3.60 -11.71 26.19
CA ALA A 185 -3.22 -10.32 26.47
C ALA A 185 -3.04 -10.09 27.97
N SER A 186 -1.89 -9.53 28.36
CA SER A 186 -1.68 -8.97 29.69
C SER A 186 -2.05 -7.47 29.66
N ARG A 187 -3.07 -7.13 30.45
CA ARG A 187 -3.55 -5.76 30.68
C ARG A 187 -2.56 -5.06 31.61
N ILE A 188 -1.81 -4.09 31.09
CA ILE A 188 -0.98 -3.20 31.92
C ILE A 188 -1.88 -2.08 32.46
N GLN A 189 -2.20 -2.15 33.75
CA GLN A 189 -2.70 -1.03 34.55
C GLN A 189 -1.55 -0.46 35.38
N GLY A 190 -1.45 0.87 35.40
CA GLY A 190 -0.53 1.62 36.28
C GLY A 190 -0.46 3.09 35.88
N LEU A 191 -1.04 3.95 36.72
CA LEU A 191 -1.25 5.39 36.56
C LEU A 191 0.04 6.23 36.63
N THR A 192 0.04 7.42 36.01
CA THR A 192 0.19 8.73 36.67
C THR A 192 -0.11 9.87 35.69
N ALA A 193 -0.75 10.92 36.20
CA ALA A 193 -1.35 12.02 35.46
C ALA A 193 -0.36 13.19 35.26
N ALA A 194 -0.07 13.53 34.00
CA ALA A 194 0.26 14.87 33.48
C ALA A 194 0.38 14.88 31.93
N GLY A 195 -0.19 13.88 31.27
CA GLY A 195 -0.05 13.67 29.83
C GLY A 195 -1.20 14.27 29.04
N ILE A 196 -0.92 14.84 27.87
CA ILE A 196 -1.98 15.19 26.91
C ILE A 196 -2.48 13.95 26.19
N THR A 197 -3.71 14.03 25.66
CA THR A 197 -4.24 12.98 24.80
C THR A 197 -3.58 13.01 23.42
N ARG A 198 -3.57 11.89 22.70
CA ARG A 198 -3.13 11.86 21.30
C ARG A 198 -3.91 12.82 20.42
N ALA A 199 -5.20 13.05 20.71
CA ALA A 199 -6.02 14.01 19.98
C ALA A 199 -5.54 15.46 20.19
N GLN A 200 -5.18 15.84 21.42
CA GLN A 200 -4.58 17.14 21.72
C GLN A 200 -3.20 17.27 21.07
N ALA A 201 -2.35 16.26 21.19
CA ALA A 201 -1.03 16.23 20.57
C ALA A 201 -1.08 16.37 19.04
N ARG A 202 -2.11 15.80 18.39
CA ARG A 202 -2.32 15.90 16.94
C ARG A 202 -2.55 17.33 16.47
N ALA A 203 -3.13 18.20 17.29
CA ALA A 203 -3.33 19.61 16.95
C ALA A 203 -2.00 20.35 16.72
N HIS A 204 -0.91 19.87 17.33
CA HIS A 204 0.44 20.42 17.18
C HIS A 204 1.20 19.83 15.98
N GLY A 205 0.70 18.78 15.35
CA GLY A 205 1.33 18.12 14.18
C GLY A 205 1.65 19.07 13.01
N PRO A 206 0.76 19.99 12.60
CA PRO A 206 1.05 20.95 11.54
C PRO A 206 2.25 21.86 11.82
N ALA A 207 2.57 22.14 13.08
CA ALA A 207 3.72 22.97 13.44
C ALA A 207 5.07 22.27 13.17
N LEU A 208 5.06 20.94 13.08
CA LEU A 208 6.25 20.15 12.78
C LEU A 208 6.54 20.07 11.28
N GLU A 209 5.50 20.20 10.43
CA GLU A 209 5.59 20.03 8.97
C GLU A 209 6.66 20.91 8.29
N PRO A 210 6.84 22.20 8.65
CA PRO A 210 7.87 23.07 8.05
C PRO A 210 9.30 22.59 8.27
N PHE A 211 9.54 21.74 9.27
CA PHE A 211 10.88 21.25 9.60
C PHE A 211 11.21 19.92 8.94
N ILE A 212 10.24 19.27 8.30
CA ILE A 212 10.40 17.96 7.66
C ILE A 212 11.08 18.14 6.31
N VAL A 213 12.29 17.58 6.19
CA VAL A 213 13.01 17.42 4.92
C VAL A 213 12.89 15.97 4.47
N GLY A 214 12.46 15.74 3.24
CA GLY A 214 12.15 14.40 2.72
C GLY A 214 10.66 14.10 2.64
N ASP A 215 10.32 12.82 2.44
CA ASP A 215 8.93 12.39 2.29
C ASP A 215 8.68 10.97 2.84
N GLU A 216 7.41 10.55 2.91
CA GLU A 216 7.04 9.25 3.47
C GLU A 216 7.11 8.09 2.44
N GLY A 217 7.64 8.34 1.25
CA GLY A 217 7.65 7.46 0.07
C GLY A 217 6.71 7.88 -1.07
N PRO A 218 5.46 8.35 -0.82
CA PRO A 218 4.48 8.58 -1.87
C PRO A 218 4.90 9.50 -3.01
N ALA A 219 5.70 10.51 -2.72
CA ALA A 219 6.15 11.47 -3.74
C ALA A 219 7.08 10.81 -4.77
N GLN A 220 7.83 9.78 -4.36
CA GLN A 220 8.75 9.04 -5.22
C GLN A 220 8.02 8.16 -6.26
N PHE A 221 6.74 7.87 -6.05
CA PHE A 221 5.97 7.10 -7.02
C PHE A 221 5.50 7.92 -8.21
N GLY A 222 5.26 9.22 -8.03
CA GLY A 222 4.65 10.09 -9.05
C GLY A 222 5.50 10.36 -10.29
N ALA A 223 6.77 9.94 -10.29
CA ALA A 223 7.62 9.98 -11.47
C ALA A 223 7.34 8.84 -12.48
N GLY A 224 6.42 7.92 -12.19
CA GLY A 224 6.04 6.80 -13.07
C GLY A 224 7.15 5.77 -13.30
N ARG A 225 8.22 5.81 -12.49
CA ARG A 225 9.37 4.89 -12.57
C ARG A 225 9.30 3.88 -11.45
N PHE A 226 8.70 2.72 -11.70
CA PHE A 226 8.71 1.62 -10.74
C PHE A 226 9.95 0.77 -10.97
N TRP A 227 10.87 0.82 -10.01
CA TRP A 227 12.07 0.00 -10.01
C TRP A 227 11.80 -1.27 -9.23
N VAL A 228 12.16 -2.40 -9.81
CA VAL A 228 12.13 -3.72 -9.17
C VAL A 228 13.47 -3.90 -8.48
N ALA A 229 13.47 -4.22 -7.18
CA ALA A 229 14.70 -4.53 -6.45
C ALA A 229 15.41 -5.77 -7.06
N GLU A 230 16.62 -6.07 -6.61
CA GLU A 230 17.32 -7.25 -7.09
C GLU A 230 16.66 -8.56 -6.60
N ASP A 231 16.71 -9.62 -7.41
CA ASP A 231 16.08 -10.91 -7.10
C ASP A 231 16.59 -11.54 -5.78
N GLU A 232 17.82 -11.24 -5.38
CA GLU A 232 18.42 -11.74 -4.12
C GLU A 232 17.92 -11.00 -2.88
N VAL A 233 17.47 -9.75 -3.06
CA VAL A 233 16.86 -8.96 -1.98
C VAL A 233 15.49 -9.51 -1.62
N LEU A 234 14.79 -10.11 -2.59
CA LEU A 234 13.45 -10.63 -2.40
C LEU A 234 13.33 -11.67 -1.29
N PRO A 235 14.06 -12.80 -1.27
CA PRO A 235 13.99 -13.76 -0.17
C PRO A 235 14.18 -13.12 1.21
N LYS A 236 15.06 -12.11 1.30
CA LYS A 236 15.30 -11.36 2.55
C LYS A 236 14.10 -10.51 2.94
N LEU A 237 13.49 -9.81 1.98
CA LEU A 237 12.25 -9.05 2.23
C LEU A 237 11.09 -9.97 2.60
N ARG A 238 10.94 -11.13 1.95
CA ARG A 238 9.93 -12.12 2.31
C ARG A 238 10.11 -12.60 3.74
N ALA A 239 11.34 -12.99 4.09
CA ALA A 239 11.68 -13.36 5.45
C ALA A 239 11.54 -12.21 6.44
N TRP A 240 11.64 -10.95 6.03
CA TRP A 240 11.41 -9.81 6.92
C TRP A 240 9.90 -9.51 7.09
N MET A 241 9.08 -9.68 6.04
CA MET A 241 7.64 -9.40 6.04
C MET A 241 6.80 -10.47 6.76
N VAL A 242 7.18 -11.75 6.65
CA VAL A 242 6.35 -12.84 7.21
C VAL A 242 6.30 -12.71 8.72
N GLU A 243 5.11 -12.65 9.29
CA GLU A 243 4.96 -12.47 10.73
C GLU A 243 5.29 -13.75 11.50
N ASP A 244 6.29 -13.66 12.38
CA ASP A 244 6.37 -14.45 13.59
C ASP A 244 6.29 -13.50 14.79
N ALA A 245 6.14 -14.03 16.01
CA ALA A 245 6.03 -13.22 17.22
C ALA A 245 7.34 -12.46 17.59
N ALA A 246 8.33 -12.39 16.69
CA ALA A 246 9.64 -11.79 16.95
C ALA A 246 9.87 -10.53 16.10
N PRO A 247 10.40 -9.45 16.69
CA PRO A 247 10.77 -8.24 15.94
C PRO A 247 12.01 -8.51 15.07
N ARG A 248 12.00 -7.95 13.85
CA ARG A 248 13.08 -8.16 12.86
C ARG A 248 13.66 -6.86 12.37
N THR A 249 14.96 -6.87 12.10
CA THR A 249 15.65 -5.77 11.43
C THR A 249 16.31 -6.27 10.17
N LEU A 250 16.11 -5.55 9.07
CA LEU A 250 16.79 -5.81 7.81
C LEU A 250 17.41 -4.50 7.32
N TRP A 251 18.71 -4.54 7.03
CA TRP A 251 19.42 -3.48 6.34
C TRP A 251 19.80 -3.95 4.94
N VAL A 252 19.26 -3.29 3.90
CA VAL A 252 19.65 -3.50 2.51
C VAL A 252 20.57 -2.37 2.06
N GLU A 253 21.82 -2.70 1.77
CA GLU A 253 22.79 -1.80 1.15
C GLU A 253 22.80 -2.01 -0.37
N SER A 254 22.96 -0.94 -1.14
CA SER A 254 23.17 -1.03 -2.59
C SER A 254 24.26 -0.06 -3.04
N PRO A 255 25.04 -0.36 -4.09
CA PRO A 255 26.00 0.59 -4.65
C PRO A 255 25.37 1.94 -4.98
N ARG A 256 26.12 3.03 -4.76
CA ARG A 256 25.68 4.36 -5.22
C ARG A 256 25.61 4.37 -6.74
N ASP A 257 24.43 4.66 -7.27
CA ASP A 257 24.20 4.86 -8.70
C ASP A 257 23.80 6.32 -8.95
N ALA A 258 24.50 6.99 -9.87
CA ALA A 258 24.18 8.35 -10.29
C ALA A 258 22.82 8.46 -11.02
N ALA A 259 22.20 7.33 -11.41
CA ALA A 259 20.92 7.27 -12.10
C ALA A 259 19.67 7.49 -11.21
N GLY A 260 19.84 7.73 -9.90
CA GLY A 260 18.80 8.29 -9.01
C GLY A 260 18.07 7.30 -8.11
N THR A 261 17.64 6.13 -8.61
CA THR A 261 17.00 5.09 -7.77
C THR A 261 17.95 3.90 -7.64
N THR A 262 18.14 3.35 -6.44
CA THR A 262 18.96 2.15 -6.22
C THR A 262 18.10 0.91 -5.94
N SER A 263 18.68 -0.28 -5.98
CA SER A 263 18.01 -1.53 -5.61
C SER A 263 17.47 -1.50 -4.17
N ALA A 264 18.21 -0.90 -3.23
CA ALA A 264 17.76 -0.74 -1.86
C ALA A 264 16.56 0.21 -1.75
N ARG A 265 16.60 1.36 -2.43
CA ARG A 265 15.45 2.28 -2.47
C ARG A 265 14.23 1.66 -3.13
N ALA A 266 14.42 0.89 -4.20
CA ALA A 266 13.36 0.11 -4.85
C ALA A 266 12.71 -0.91 -3.90
N ALA A 267 13.52 -1.58 -3.07
CA ALA A 267 13.03 -2.48 -2.03
C ALA A 267 12.17 -1.75 -0.98
N ALA A 268 12.64 -0.61 -0.47
CA ALA A 268 11.86 0.21 0.46
C ALA A 268 10.52 0.65 -0.14
N LEU A 269 10.54 1.18 -1.37
CA LEU A 269 9.33 1.62 -2.07
C LEU A 269 8.35 0.45 -2.32
N ALA A 270 8.85 -0.73 -2.70
CA ALA A 270 8.02 -1.91 -2.87
C ALA A 270 7.36 -2.35 -1.55
N VAL A 271 8.09 -2.28 -0.43
CA VAL A 271 7.55 -2.56 0.90
C VAL A 271 6.47 -1.55 1.29
N VAL A 272 6.72 -0.24 1.11
CA VAL A 272 5.73 0.79 1.41
C VAL A 272 4.46 0.61 0.57
N ALA A 273 4.61 0.30 -0.72
CA ALA A 273 3.49 0.00 -1.60
C ALA A 273 2.72 -1.24 -1.15
N ALA A 274 3.41 -2.32 -0.79
CA ALA A 274 2.79 -3.56 -0.31
C ALA A 274 2.07 -3.38 1.02
N ALA A 275 2.69 -2.65 1.97
CA ALA A 275 2.08 -2.31 3.26
C ALA A 275 0.80 -1.52 3.08
N TRP A 276 0.82 -0.52 2.20
CA TRP A 276 -0.36 0.29 1.94
C TRP A 276 -1.50 -0.54 1.32
N GLN A 277 -1.20 -1.38 0.34
CA GLN A 277 -2.17 -2.28 -0.29
C GLN A 277 -2.73 -3.33 0.68
N ALA A 278 -1.91 -3.78 1.63
CA ALA A 278 -2.31 -4.74 2.65
C ALA A 278 -3.04 -4.09 3.85
N GLU A 279 -3.16 -2.76 3.87
CA GLU A 279 -3.59 -1.97 5.03
C GLU A 279 -2.76 -2.32 6.29
N ALA A 280 -1.46 -2.52 6.09
CA ALA A 280 -0.53 -2.85 7.16
C ALA A 280 -0.07 -1.57 7.91
N PRO A 281 -0.14 -1.56 9.26
CA PRO A 281 0.37 -0.48 10.11
C PRO A 281 1.86 -0.18 9.85
N LEU A 282 2.11 0.94 9.15
CA LEU A 282 3.45 1.34 8.71
C LEU A 282 3.71 2.84 8.97
N ILE A 283 4.92 3.14 9.43
CA ILE A 283 5.56 4.46 9.30
C ILE A 283 6.75 4.37 8.36
N SER A 284 7.02 5.45 7.63
CA SER A 284 8.10 5.45 6.63
C SER A 284 8.67 6.84 6.42
N HIS A 285 9.98 6.90 6.15
CA HIS A 285 10.65 8.15 5.80
C HIS A 285 11.79 7.90 4.80
N PHE A 286 11.83 8.70 3.74
CA PHE A 286 12.86 8.71 2.72
C PHE A 286 13.69 9.98 2.91
N CYS A 287 14.89 9.78 3.46
CA CYS A 287 15.78 10.86 3.82
C CYS A 287 16.20 11.62 2.55
N GLN A 288 16.21 12.94 2.67
CA GLN A 288 16.78 13.83 1.68
C GLN A 288 17.77 14.75 2.39
N ARG A 289 18.82 15.15 1.67
CA ARG A 289 19.78 16.10 2.21
C ARG A 289 19.18 17.51 2.13
N PRO A 290 19.06 18.25 3.24
CA PRO A 290 18.57 19.61 3.21
C PRO A 290 19.39 20.51 2.28
N GLN A 291 18.70 21.45 1.64
CA GLN A 291 19.31 22.54 0.88
C GLN A 291 20.00 23.52 1.81
N ARG A 292 20.91 24.33 1.25
CA ARG A 292 21.75 25.25 2.05
C ARG A 292 20.94 26.34 2.77
N ASP A 293 19.84 26.77 2.18
CA ASP A 293 18.89 27.74 2.71
C ASP A 293 17.98 27.17 3.81
N GLU A 294 17.85 25.84 3.90
CA GLU A 294 17.14 25.14 4.98
C GLU A 294 18.01 24.95 6.23
N VAL A 295 19.32 25.22 6.15
CA VAL A 295 20.27 25.06 7.25
C VAL A 295 20.03 26.12 8.31
N ARG A 296 19.94 25.68 9.57
CA ARG A 296 19.63 26.53 10.72
C ARG A 296 20.90 26.92 11.46
N ALA A 297 20.87 28.09 12.11
CA ALA A 297 22.00 28.59 12.86
C ALA A 297 22.46 27.56 13.93
N GLY A 298 23.75 27.23 13.93
CA GLY A 298 24.35 26.31 14.89
C GLY A 298 24.06 24.82 14.67
N MET A 299 23.53 24.45 13.49
CA MET A 299 23.27 23.06 13.12
C MET A 299 23.95 22.69 11.79
N SER A 300 24.39 21.44 11.66
CA SER A 300 24.85 20.90 10.38
C SER A 300 23.67 20.54 9.47
N ILE A 301 23.93 20.39 8.16
CA ILE A 301 22.94 19.91 7.17
C ILE A 301 22.35 18.57 7.62
N GLU A 302 23.20 17.69 8.13
CA GLU A 302 22.85 16.35 8.59
C GLU A 302 21.94 16.39 9.83
N GLN A 303 22.22 17.28 10.78
CA GLN A 303 21.38 17.49 11.97
C GLN A 303 19.99 18.03 11.61
N VAL A 304 19.92 18.97 10.67
CA VAL A 304 18.64 19.49 10.16
C VAL A 304 17.84 18.37 9.50
N GLY A 305 18.50 17.53 8.68
CA GLY A 305 17.86 16.37 8.06
C GLY A 305 17.31 15.39 9.10
N LEU A 306 18.10 15.05 10.13
CA LEU A 306 17.68 14.12 11.20
C LEU A 306 16.51 14.64 12.04
N VAL A 307 16.46 15.95 12.31
CA VAL A 307 15.26 16.57 12.91
C VAL A 307 14.05 16.35 12.01
N GLY A 308 14.21 16.55 10.71
CA GLY A 308 13.16 16.29 9.72
C GLY A 308 12.67 14.84 9.74
N VAL A 309 13.58 13.87 9.86
CA VAL A 309 13.23 12.44 10.01
C VAL A 309 12.37 12.23 11.27
N VAL A 310 12.85 12.68 12.43
CA VAL A 310 12.14 12.48 13.71
C VAL A 310 10.77 13.14 13.65
N TYR A 311 10.67 14.38 13.17
CA TYR A 311 9.42 15.12 13.10
C TYR A 311 8.44 14.49 12.11
N SER A 312 8.94 13.91 11.02
CA SER A 312 8.13 13.11 10.10
C SER A 312 7.52 11.90 10.79
N LEU A 313 8.29 11.16 11.58
CA LEU A 313 7.77 10.00 12.31
C LEU A 313 6.80 10.40 13.42
N LEU A 314 7.06 11.49 14.15
CA LEU A 314 6.13 12.06 15.13
C LEU A 314 4.77 12.38 14.48
N SER A 315 4.78 13.14 13.39
CA SER A 315 3.58 13.52 12.63
C SER A 315 2.81 12.29 12.13
N GLN A 316 3.50 11.22 11.74
CA GLN A 316 2.87 9.96 11.33
C GLN A 316 2.22 9.23 12.51
N LEU A 317 2.93 9.11 13.64
CA LEU A 317 2.44 8.42 14.85
C LEU A 317 1.22 9.12 15.46
N LEU A 318 1.18 10.46 15.42
CA LEU A 318 0.03 11.24 15.89
C LEU A 318 -1.27 10.93 15.11
N GLN A 319 -1.17 10.42 13.89
CA GLN A 319 -2.31 10.08 13.04
C GLN A 319 -2.91 8.69 13.33
N PHE A 320 -2.23 7.83 14.09
CA PHE A 320 -2.78 6.53 14.51
C PHE A 320 -3.95 6.70 15.48
N SER A 321 -4.86 5.73 15.51
CA SER A 321 -5.96 5.70 16.48
C SER A 321 -5.48 5.40 17.90
N GLY A 322 -6.23 5.98 18.84
CA GLY A 322 -5.85 6.13 20.23
C GLY A 322 -6.26 7.51 20.77
N ALA A 323 -7.41 8.05 20.33
CA ALA A 323 -7.79 9.45 20.61
C ALA A 323 -7.87 9.76 22.12
N GLU A 324 -8.16 8.74 22.93
CA GLU A 324 -8.24 8.75 24.39
C GLU A 324 -6.91 8.36 25.07
N ASP A 325 -5.88 7.96 24.30
CA ASP A 325 -4.60 7.53 24.86
C ASP A 325 -3.90 8.72 25.49
N GLN A 326 -3.68 8.65 26.79
CA GLN A 326 -2.78 9.55 27.47
C GLN A 326 -1.34 9.26 27.04
N LEU A 327 -0.72 10.26 26.44
CA LEU A 327 0.69 10.23 26.09
C LEU A 327 1.51 10.66 27.29
N ASP A 328 2.64 10.01 27.52
CA ASP A 328 3.60 10.43 28.56
C ASP A 328 4.47 11.60 28.03
N ILE A 329 3.79 12.67 27.59
CA ILE A 329 4.39 13.86 26.99
C ILE A 329 3.56 15.07 27.45
N SER A 330 4.23 16.13 27.93
CA SER A 330 3.57 17.40 28.23
C SER A 330 3.31 18.20 26.95
N GLU A 331 2.26 19.01 26.96
CA GLU A 331 1.96 19.92 25.84
C GLU A 331 3.10 20.89 25.55
N GLU A 332 3.68 21.45 26.61
CA GLU A 332 4.83 22.35 26.56
C GLU A 332 6.02 21.72 25.82
N SER A 333 6.24 20.42 26.03
CA SER A 333 7.34 19.69 25.36
C SER A 333 7.11 19.55 23.85
N LEU A 334 5.86 19.41 23.41
CA LEU A 334 5.53 19.38 21.97
C LEU A 334 5.57 20.77 21.34
N VAL A 335 5.08 21.79 22.05
CA VAL A 335 5.13 23.19 21.59
C VAL A 335 6.58 23.68 21.47
N ALA A 336 7.47 23.19 22.34
CA ALA A 336 8.90 23.51 22.29
C ALA A 336 9.67 22.80 21.14
N LEU A 337 9.00 21.99 20.30
CA LEU A 337 9.62 21.35 19.14
C LEU A 337 9.76 22.35 17.98
N ASP A 338 10.79 23.20 18.09
CA ASP A 338 11.11 24.29 17.18
C ASP A 338 12.07 23.90 16.04
N GLY A 339 12.46 22.63 15.97
CA GLY A 339 13.45 22.12 15.02
C GLY A 339 14.89 22.55 15.27
N GLY A 340 15.18 23.26 16.37
CA GLY A 340 16.51 23.66 16.77
C GLY A 340 17.32 22.55 17.45
N LYS A 341 18.60 22.82 17.72
CA LYS A 341 19.49 21.86 18.40
C LYS A 341 19.01 21.48 19.80
N ALA A 342 18.41 22.44 20.52
CA ALA A 342 17.92 22.23 21.87
C ALA A 342 16.69 21.29 21.94
N SER A 343 15.85 21.27 20.90
CA SER A 343 14.66 20.43 20.86
C SER A 343 14.94 18.97 20.47
N TRP A 344 16.16 18.64 20.04
CA TRP A 344 16.56 17.28 19.66
C TRP A 344 16.26 16.24 20.75
N GLY A 345 16.75 16.45 21.97
CA GLY A 345 16.54 15.50 23.07
C GLY A 345 15.06 15.33 23.45
N ALA A 346 14.28 16.42 23.41
CA ALA A 346 12.85 16.38 23.64
C ALA A 346 12.11 15.62 22.52
N SER A 347 12.53 15.80 21.27
CA SER A 347 11.93 15.12 20.11
C SER A 347 12.13 13.60 20.15
N LEU A 348 13.30 13.12 20.58
CA LEU A 348 13.56 11.68 20.76
C LEU A 348 12.73 11.09 21.90
N LYS A 349 12.54 11.82 22.99
CA LYS A 349 11.65 11.41 24.09
C LYS A 349 10.20 11.31 23.62
N ALA A 350 9.73 12.31 22.88
CA ALA A 350 8.39 12.30 22.28
C ALA A 350 8.20 11.13 21.30
N LEU A 351 9.22 10.84 20.48
CA LEU A 351 9.19 9.72 19.53
C LEU A 351 9.06 8.39 20.28
N ARG A 352 9.87 8.19 21.32
CA ARG A 352 9.80 6.99 22.16
C ARG A 352 8.42 6.84 22.81
N ALA A 353 7.90 7.89 23.44
CA ALA A 353 6.60 7.84 24.09
C ALA A 353 5.45 7.53 23.11
N LEU A 354 5.51 8.09 21.89
CA LEU A 354 4.52 7.78 20.86
C LEU A 354 4.63 6.35 20.32
N LEU A 355 5.85 5.84 20.09
CA LEU A 355 6.08 4.45 19.71
C LEU A 355 5.55 3.48 20.77
N ASP A 356 5.84 3.76 22.05
CA ASP A 356 5.41 2.93 23.17
C ASP A 356 3.88 2.85 23.28
N ARG A 357 3.20 3.95 22.94
CA ARG A 357 1.73 4.07 22.91
C ARG A 357 1.09 3.70 21.57
N THR A 358 1.84 3.14 20.62
CA THR A 358 1.28 2.66 19.35
C THR A 358 1.61 1.17 19.16
N PRO A 359 0.97 0.27 19.93
CA PRO A 359 1.20 -1.18 19.84
C PRO A 359 0.77 -1.79 18.50
N VAL A 360 -0.17 -1.14 17.80
CA VAL A 360 -0.61 -1.57 16.47
C VAL A 360 0.45 -1.38 15.38
N LEU A 361 1.47 -0.55 15.63
CA LEU A 361 2.50 -0.27 14.62
C LEU A 361 3.44 -1.47 14.46
N MET A 362 3.40 -2.09 13.28
CA MET A 362 4.18 -3.29 12.99
C MET A 362 5.42 -3.01 12.12
N TYR A 363 5.39 -2.02 11.23
CA TYR A 363 6.46 -1.79 10.27
C TYR A 363 7.02 -0.37 10.34
N CYS A 364 8.34 -0.24 10.20
CA CYS A 364 9.04 1.03 10.04
C CYS A 364 10.06 0.92 8.90
N VAL A 365 10.01 1.84 7.94
CA VAL A 365 10.93 1.88 6.79
C VAL A 365 11.67 3.20 6.75
N ILE A 366 13.01 3.16 6.82
CA ILE A 366 13.87 4.34 6.67
C ILE A 366 14.81 4.12 5.49
N ASP A 367 14.74 5.00 4.50
CA ASP A 367 15.63 5.02 3.33
C ASP A 367 16.60 6.21 3.42
N GLY A 368 17.85 5.99 3.03
CA GLY A 368 18.84 7.05 2.84
C GLY A 368 19.46 7.62 4.12
N LEU A 369 19.38 6.93 5.26
CA LEU A 369 19.92 7.44 6.53
C LEU A 369 21.44 7.71 6.46
N ASN A 370 22.15 6.99 5.58
CA ASN A 370 23.57 7.18 5.29
C ASN A 370 23.92 8.57 4.72
N ASP A 371 22.93 9.32 4.23
CA ASP A 371 23.13 10.68 3.70
C ASP A 371 23.13 11.73 4.82
N LEU A 372 22.77 11.34 6.05
CA LEU A 372 22.62 12.21 7.22
C LEU A 372 23.56 11.83 8.39
N GLU A 373 24.53 10.93 8.18
CA GLU A 373 25.40 10.43 9.25
C GLU A 373 26.80 11.05 9.28
N TRP A 374 27.04 12.09 8.48
CA TRP A 374 28.35 12.74 8.41
C TRP A 374 28.60 13.65 9.63
N GLU A 375 29.84 13.69 10.11
CA GLU A 375 30.28 14.49 11.27
C GLU A 375 29.33 14.36 12.47
N ASP A 376 28.82 15.46 13.02
CA ASP A 376 27.92 15.50 14.16
C ASP A 376 26.59 14.77 13.90
N GLY A 377 26.22 14.56 12.64
CA GLY A 377 25.05 13.77 12.24
C GLY A 377 25.18 12.31 12.65
N GLY A 378 26.40 11.76 12.73
CA GLY A 378 26.63 10.37 13.12
C GLY A 378 26.20 10.07 14.55
N ASP A 379 26.44 10.99 15.49
CA ASP A 379 26.00 10.86 16.89
C ASP A 379 24.47 10.91 17.02
N TRP A 380 23.84 11.83 16.30
CA TRP A 380 22.38 11.97 16.29
C TRP A 380 21.70 10.77 15.63
N CYS A 381 22.29 10.27 14.53
CA CYS A 381 21.84 9.06 13.87
C CYS A 381 21.86 7.84 14.82
N ARG A 382 22.90 7.71 15.66
CA ARG A 382 22.97 6.65 16.69
C ARG A 382 21.86 6.79 17.72
N GLN A 383 21.69 7.99 18.29
CA GLN A 383 20.63 8.26 19.28
C GLN A 383 19.22 7.99 18.72
N PHE A 384 18.99 8.34 17.45
CA PHE A 384 17.74 8.05 16.75
C PHE A 384 17.51 6.53 16.59
N LEU A 385 18.52 5.79 16.12
CA LEU A 385 18.43 4.33 15.97
C LEU A 385 18.23 3.63 17.31
N ASP A 386 18.86 4.12 18.38
CA ASP A 386 18.69 3.57 19.71
C ASP A 386 17.23 3.62 20.17
N VAL A 387 16.47 4.66 19.80
CA VAL A 387 15.02 4.74 20.07
C VAL A 387 14.26 3.63 19.33
N LEU A 388 14.53 3.43 18.04
CA LEU A 388 13.85 2.39 17.24
C LEU A 388 14.21 0.97 17.70
N LEU A 389 15.49 0.72 17.99
CA LEU A 389 15.96 -0.58 18.46
C LEU A 389 15.51 -0.87 19.89
N ALA A 390 15.40 0.15 20.75
CA ALA A 390 14.84 -0.02 22.10
C ALA A 390 13.39 -0.49 22.06
N ARG A 391 12.59 -0.02 21.10
CA ARG A 391 11.22 -0.50 20.89
C ARG A 391 11.19 -1.99 20.55
N GLN A 392 12.10 -2.48 19.70
CA GLN A 392 12.19 -3.91 19.38
C GLN A 392 12.56 -4.79 20.58
N ARG A 393 13.27 -4.26 21.57
CA ARG A 393 13.66 -5.03 22.78
C ARG A 393 12.52 -5.19 23.77
N GLN A 394 11.39 -4.50 23.58
CA GLN A 394 10.24 -4.60 24.48
C GLN A 394 9.53 -5.95 24.29
N ALA A 395 9.31 -6.66 25.40
CA ALA A 395 8.65 -7.95 25.39
C ALA A 395 7.24 -7.85 24.76
N GLY A 396 6.91 -8.79 23.88
CA GLY A 396 5.60 -8.85 23.22
C GLY A 396 5.37 -7.79 22.14
N THR A 397 6.40 -7.03 21.75
CA THR A 397 6.30 -6.05 20.65
C THR A 397 6.80 -6.66 19.34
N VAL A 398 5.93 -6.69 18.32
CA VAL A 398 6.30 -6.99 16.94
C VAL A 398 6.53 -5.67 16.22
N PHE A 399 7.80 -5.30 16.01
CA PHE A 399 8.19 -4.08 15.32
C PHE A 399 9.32 -4.37 14.33
N ASN A 400 8.97 -4.42 13.05
CA ASN A 400 9.86 -4.75 11.95
C ASN A 400 10.47 -3.48 11.36
N LEU A 401 11.79 -3.39 11.42
CA LEU A 401 12.56 -2.25 10.94
C LEU A 401 13.27 -2.60 9.63
N LEU A 402 12.99 -1.85 8.57
CA LEU A 402 13.70 -1.91 7.30
C LEU A 402 14.52 -0.65 7.11
N LEU A 403 15.82 -0.82 6.90
CA LEU A 403 16.78 0.24 6.63
C LEU A 403 17.35 0.03 5.24
N THR A 404 17.42 1.09 4.44
CA THR A 404 17.93 1.01 3.07
C THR A 404 18.91 2.14 2.78
N THR A 405 20.02 1.84 2.13
CA THR A 405 21.09 2.81 1.88
C THR A 405 21.63 2.74 0.45
N ALA A 406 22.06 3.90 -0.04
CA ALA A 406 22.86 4.04 -1.26
C ALA A 406 24.34 4.21 -0.86
N GLY A 407 25.05 3.09 -0.84
CA GLY A 407 26.40 2.95 -0.31
C GLY A 407 26.41 2.59 1.18
N GLN A 408 27.62 2.60 1.73
CA GLN A 408 27.90 2.20 3.10
C GLN A 408 27.34 3.20 4.11
N SER A 409 27.00 2.69 5.28
CA SER A 409 26.72 3.48 6.48
C SER A 409 27.58 2.98 7.64
N ARG A 410 28.37 3.88 8.23
CA ARG A 410 29.21 3.57 9.39
C ARG A 410 28.36 3.35 10.63
N VAL A 411 27.32 4.16 10.80
CA VAL A 411 26.43 4.07 11.95
C VAL A 411 25.66 2.76 11.91
N LEU A 412 25.03 2.41 10.78
CA LEU A 412 24.33 1.14 10.63
C LEU A 412 25.28 -0.06 10.75
N ALA A 413 26.52 0.06 10.26
CA ALA A 413 27.54 -0.96 10.43
C ALA A 413 28.00 -1.16 11.87
N SER A 414 27.77 -0.21 12.78
CA SER A 414 28.01 -0.40 14.21
C SER A 414 26.77 -0.89 14.97
N SER A 415 25.56 -0.57 14.50
CA SER A 415 24.31 -0.79 15.23
C SER A 415 23.55 -2.07 14.83
N ILE A 416 23.75 -2.60 13.62
CA ILE A 416 22.96 -3.71 13.07
C ILE A 416 23.81 -4.99 12.93
N ASP A 417 23.39 -6.13 13.45
CA ASP A 417 24.12 -7.40 13.28
C ASP A 417 24.37 -7.77 11.81
N LEU A 418 25.53 -8.35 11.51
CA LEU A 418 25.90 -8.80 10.15
C LEU A 418 24.84 -9.72 9.50
N LYS A 419 24.19 -10.59 10.28
CA LYS A 419 23.13 -11.50 9.80
C LYS A 419 21.89 -10.77 9.26
N ASN A 420 21.68 -9.54 9.71
CA ASN A 420 20.56 -8.68 9.35
C ASN A 420 20.91 -7.73 8.21
N ARG A 421 22.13 -7.84 7.64
CA ARG A 421 22.60 -7.03 6.51
C ARG A 421 22.53 -7.81 5.22
N HIS A 422 22.16 -7.13 4.15
CA HIS A 422 22.19 -7.67 2.80
C HIS A 422 22.72 -6.64 1.83
N LEU A 423 23.75 -7.02 1.08
CA LEU A 423 24.31 -6.20 0.01
C LEU A 423 23.64 -6.61 -1.31
N ALA A 424 22.83 -5.71 -1.86
CA ALA A 424 22.40 -5.81 -3.25
C ALA A 424 23.60 -5.49 -4.15
N THR A 425 23.91 -6.38 -5.08
CA THR A 425 25.13 -6.27 -5.91
C THR A 425 24.92 -5.44 -7.17
N LYS A 426 23.67 -5.28 -7.61
CA LYS A 426 23.35 -4.59 -8.87
C LYS A 426 22.94 -3.14 -8.69
N GLY A 427 23.52 -2.28 -9.52
CA GLY A 427 23.07 -0.90 -9.71
C GLY A 427 21.78 -0.85 -10.55
N ALA A 428 21.04 0.26 -10.48
CA ALA A 428 19.79 0.40 -11.23
C ALA A 428 19.98 0.44 -12.75
N ARG A 429 21.15 0.89 -13.23
CA ARG A 429 21.52 0.78 -14.66
C ARG A 429 21.60 -0.67 -15.16
N GLU A 430 22.06 -1.59 -14.32
CA GLU A 430 22.17 -3.00 -14.68
C GLU A 430 20.79 -3.68 -14.64
N LEU A 431 19.94 -3.31 -13.66
CA LEU A 431 18.53 -3.73 -13.61
C LEU A 431 17.73 -3.19 -14.81
N ALA A 432 17.98 -1.94 -15.25
CA ALA A 432 17.39 -1.36 -16.45
C ALA A 432 17.83 -2.10 -17.73
N ARG A 433 19.11 -2.48 -17.83
CA ARG A 433 19.69 -3.17 -18.99
C ARG A 433 19.12 -4.59 -19.18
N VAL A 434 18.67 -5.23 -18.10
CA VAL A 434 17.99 -6.54 -18.13
C VAL A 434 16.50 -6.43 -18.48
N GLY A 435 16.02 -5.25 -18.91
CA GLY A 435 14.63 -5.05 -19.34
C GLY A 435 13.65 -4.88 -18.18
N ARG A 436 14.13 -4.64 -16.96
CA ARG A 436 13.28 -4.38 -15.77
C ARG A 436 13.03 -2.90 -15.53
N ARG A 437 12.87 -2.15 -16.62
CA ARG A 437 12.39 -0.78 -16.59
C ARG A 437 10.94 -0.80 -17.06
N ILE A 438 10.00 -0.47 -16.17
CA ILE A 438 8.65 -0.14 -16.62
C ILE A 438 8.71 1.28 -17.17
N GLU A 439 9.06 1.43 -18.44
CA GLU A 439 8.73 2.64 -19.19
C GLU A 439 7.28 2.50 -19.64
N LEU A 440 6.38 3.26 -19.01
CA LEU A 440 5.05 3.47 -19.58
C LEU A 440 5.25 4.35 -20.81
N SER A 441 5.34 3.74 -21.99
CA SER A 441 5.36 4.48 -23.24
C SER A 441 4.07 5.30 -23.31
N SER A 442 4.14 6.60 -23.07
CA SER A 442 3.15 7.53 -23.60
C SER A 442 3.34 7.51 -25.11
N LYS A 443 2.68 6.56 -25.79
CA LYS A 443 2.41 6.75 -27.20
C LYS A 443 1.35 7.83 -27.26
N ARG A 444 1.80 9.07 -27.46
CA ARG A 444 0.97 10.09 -28.12
C ARG A 444 0.57 9.51 -29.47
N GLY A 445 -0.72 9.22 -29.62
CA GLY A 445 -1.41 8.94 -30.87
C GLY A 445 -2.70 9.73 -30.82
#